data_AF-R7KVG0-F1
#
_entry.id   AF-R7KVG0-F1
#
_cell.length_a   1.000
_cell.length_b   1.000
_cell.length_c   1.000
_cell.angle_alpha   90.00
_cell.angle_beta   90.00
_cell.angle_gamma   90.00
#
_symmetry.space_group_name_H-M   'P 1'
#
loop_
_entity.id
_entity.type
_entity.pdbx_description
1 polymer ?
#
loop_
_entity_poly.entity_id
_entity_poly.type
_entity_poly.pdbx_seq_one_letter_code
_entity_poly.pdbx_strand_id
1 'polypeptide(L)'
;MDINTGRIIKARLAALGKTQKDLFVELNRRGAQLSTVQQLYQYINGYSITYKSQTILSASLKILDFWESEADKNGKTICKIKS
;
A
#
# COMPACT_ATOMS: atom_id res chain seq x y z
N MET A 1 15.08 5.90 3.63
CA MET A 1 13.77 5.21 3.59
C MET A 1 14.01 3.76 3.97
N ASP A 2 13.20 3.23 4.86
CA ASP A 2 13.32 1.89 5.42
C ASP A 2 12.98 0.82 4.37
N ILE A 3 13.88 -0.13 4.14
CA ILE A 3 13.68 -1.32 3.29
C ILE A 3 12.40 -2.07 3.70
N ASN A 4 11.96 -1.92 4.95
CA ASN A 4 10.77 -2.58 5.47
C ASN A 4 9.44 -1.98 5.00
N THR A 5 9.39 -0.76 4.44
CA THR A 5 8.10 -0.15 4.03
C THR A 5 7.35 -1.02 3.03
N GLY A 6 8.08 -1.58 2.05
CA GLY A 6 7.53 -2.51 1.08
C GLY A 6 6.98 -3.79 1.71
N ARG A 7 7.70 -4.36 2.67
CA ARG A 7 7.29 -5.55 3.43
C ARG A 7 6.01 -5.27 4.24
N ILE A 8 5.94 -4.11 4.89
CA ILE A 8 4.77 -3.68 5.67
C ILE A 8 3.54 -3.56 4.77
N ILE A 9 3.66 -2.91 3.60
CA ILE A 9 2.56 -2.77 2.63
C ILE A 9 2.03 -4.15 2.20
N LYS A 10 2.92 -5.08 1.83
CA LYS A 10 2.52 -6.44 1.43
C LYS A 10 1.76 -7.16 2.54
N ALA A 11 2.26 -7.08 3.77
CA ALA A 11 1.66 -7.77 4.91
C ALA A 11 0.28 -7.19 5.27
N ARG A 12 0.13 -5.86 5.24
CA ARG A 12 -1.15 -5.17 5.47
C ARG A 12 -2.18 -5.46 4.37
N LEU A 13 -1.76 -5.51 3.11
CA LEU A 13 -2.62 -5.93 2.00
C LEU A 13 -3.15 -7.36 2.22
N ALA A 14 -2.28 -8.29 2.61
CA ALA A 14 -2.68 -9.66 2.90
C ALA A 14 -3.68 -9.74 4.06
N ALA A 15 -3.46 -8.98 5.15
CA ALA A 15 -4.38 -8.91 6.29
C ALA A 15 -5.76 -8.36 5.91
N LEU A 16 -5.81 -7.43 4.95
CA LEU A 16 -7.05 -6.88 4.40
C LEU A 16 -7.74 -7.81 3.38
N GLY A 17 -7.06 -8.87 2.91
CA GLY A 17 -7.52 -9.68 1.78
C GLY A 17 -7.51 -8.91 0.46
N LYS A 18 -6.62 -7.90 0.33
CA LYS A 18 -6.49 -7.04 -0.85
C LYS A 18 -5.23 -7.36 -1.62
N THR A 19 -5.26 -7.08 -2.91
CA THR A 19 -4.15 -7.30 -3.82
C THR A 19 -3.38 -6.00 -4.08
N GLN A 20 -2.18 -6.13 -4.64
CA GLN A 20 -1.44 -4.97 -5.11
C GLN A 20 -2.14 -4.25 -6.29
N LYS A 21 -2.98 -4.96 -7.06
CA LYS A 21 -3.82 -4.38 -8.11
C LYS A 21 -4.88 -3.46 -7.52
N ASP A 22 -5.50 -3.84 -6.41
CA ASP A 22 -6.47 -2.99 -5.71
C ASP A 22 -5.82 -1.69 -5.23
N LEU A 23 -4.62 -1.80 -4.66
CA LEU A 23 -3.84 -0.64 -4.24
C LEU A 23 -3.47 0.26 -5.43
N PHE A 24 -3.06 -0.32 -6.56
CA PHE A 24 -2.78 0.43 -7.79
C PHE A 24 -4.00 1.22 -8.28
N VAL A 25 -5.17 0.57 -8.33
CA VAL A 25 -6.43 1.22 -8.75
C VAL A 25 -6.75 2.39 -7.82
N GLU A 26 -6.67 2.20 -6.51
CA GLU A 26 -7.00 3.25 -5.54
C GLU A 26 -5.99 4.40 -5.55
N LEU A 27 -4.69 4.12 -5.70
CA LEU A 27 -3.66 5.13 -5.88
C LEU A 27 -3.96 6.02 -7.10
N ASN A 28 -4.29 5.41 -8.24
CA ASN A 28 -4.62 6.15 -9.45
C ASN A 28 -5.93 6.92 -9.32
N ARG A 29 -6.95 6.36 -8.65
CA ARG A 29 -8.19 7.05 -8.31
C ARG A 29 -7.95 8.31 -7.47
N ARG A 30 -6.90 8.31 -6.64
CA ARG A 30 -6.47 9.45 -5.80
C ARG A 30 -5.42 10.36 -6.47
N GLY A 31 -5.14 10.17 -7.77
CA GLY A 31 -4.28 11.06 -8.55
C GLY A 31 -2.79 10.70 -8.58
N ALA A 32 -2.39 9.50 -8.16
CA ALA A 32 -0.98 9.08 -8.14
C ALA A 32 -0.35 8.87 -9.54
N GLN A 33 -1.17 8.67 -10.58
CA GLN A 33 -0.76 8.53 -11.99
C GLN A 33 0.40 7.54 -12.21
N LEU A 34 0.26 6.33 -11.65
CA LEU A 34 1.11 5.19 -11.96
C LEU A 34 0.70 4.60 -13.31
N SER A 35 1.68 4.37 -14.17
CA SER A 35 1.44 3.87 -15.53
C SER A 35 1.06 2.39 -15.53
N THR A 36 1.65 1.59 -14.62
CA THR A 36 1.42 0.14 -14.57
C THR A 36 1.46 -0.40 -13.14
N VAL A 37 0.82 -1.55 -12.93
CA VAL A 37 0.94 -2.30 -11.67
C VAL A 37 2.40 -2.75 -11.43
N GLN A 38 3.15 -3.03 -12.50
CA GLN A 38 4.57 -3.39 -12.45
C GLN A 38 5.42 -2.27 -11.84
N GLN A 39 5.10 -1.00 -12.12
CA GLN A 39 5.77 0.15 -11.52
C GLN A 39 5.56 0.17 -9.99
N LEU A 40 4.32 -0.08 -9.53
CA LEU A 40 4.05 -0.21 -8.10
C LEU A 40 4.81 -1.39 -7.48
N TYR A 41 4.91 -2.50 -8.20
CA TYR A 41 5.68 -3.66 -7.75
C TYR A 41 7.14 -3.31 -7.56
N GLN A 42 7.74 -2.59 -8.50
CA GLN A 42 9.13 -2.14 -8.39
C GLN A 42 9.36 -1.27 -7.16
N TYR A 43 8.42 -0.37 -6.86
CA TYR A 43 8.51 0.49 -5.67
C TYR A 43 8.37 -0.30 -4.38
N ILE A 44 7.40 -1.19 -4.29
CA ILE A 44 7.16 -2.04 -3.10
C ILE A 44 8.32 -3.02 -2.86
N ASN A 45 9.03 -3.46 -3.90
CA ASN A 45 10.18 -4.36 -3.76
C ASN A 45 11.53 -3.64 -3.65
N GLY A 46 11.54 -2.31 -3.67
CA GLY A 46 12.78 -1.52 -3.55
C GLY A 46 13.67 -1.54 -4.80
N TYR A 47 13.18 -2.00 -5.95
CA TYR A 47 13.94 -2.00 -7.21
C TYR A 47 14.18 -0.59 -7.77
N SER A 48 13.41 0.41 -7.34
CA SER A 48 13.58 1.81 -7.77
C SER A 48 13.28 2.78 -6.63
N ILE A 49 14.34 3.20 -5.91
CA ILE A 49 14.24 4.16 -4.80
C ILE A 49 14.46 5.57 -5.38
N THR A 50 13.36 6.29 -5.56
CA THR A 50 13.31 7.66 -6.10
C THR A 50 12.35 8.48 -5.25
N TYR A 51 12.44 9.81 -5.29
CA TYR A 51 11.46 10.67 -4.59
C TYR A 51 10.00 10.34 -4.95
N LYS A 52 9.75 10.00 -6.22
CA LYS A 52 8.43 9.53 -6.68
C LYS A 52 8.03 8.24 -5.97
N SER A 53 8.89 7.22 -5.94
CA SER A 53 8.54 5.96 -5.26
C SER A 53 8.30 6.15 -3.77
N GLN A 54 9.06 7.03 -3.12
CA GLN A 54 8.84 7.40 -1.71
C GLN A 54 7.45 8.01 -1.47
N THR A 55 7.05 8.94 -2.35
CA THR A 55 5.72 9.59 -2.29
C THR A 55 4.61 8.56 -2.49
N ILE A 56 4.78 7.64 -3.43
CA ILE A 56 3.81 6.58 -3.72
C ILE A 56 3.69 5.60 -2.55
N LEU A 57 4.80 5.20 -1.92
CA LEU A 57 4.77 4.32 -0.75
C LEU A 57 4.09 5.00 0.44
N SER A 58 4.33 6.30 0.67
CA SER A 58 3.62 7.07 1.70
C SER A 58 2.11 7.15 1.44
N ALA A 59 1.71 7.44 0.19
CA ALA A 59 0.30 7.42 -0.21
C ALA A 59 -0.33 6.04 -0.05
N SER A 60 0.43 4.97 -0.30
CA SER A 60 -0.02 3.59 -0.13
C SER A 60 -0.35 3.28 1.32
N LEU A 61 0.50 3.70 2.26
CA LEU A 61 0.24 3.53 3.69
C LEU A 61 -1.04 4.26 4.13
N LYS A 62 -1.27 5.49 3.66
CA LYS A 62 -2.52 6.23 3.95
C LYS A 62 -3.77 5.52 3.44
N ILE A 63 -3.69 4.85 2.28
CA ILE A 63 -4.78 4.04 1.75
C ILE A 63 -5.04 2.81 2.63
N LEU A 64 -3.98 2.15 3.09
CA LEU A 64 -4.09 1.01 3.99
C LEU A 64 -4.70 1.42 5.34
N ASP A 65 -4.28 2.56 5.92
CA ASP A 65 -4.85 3.09 7.16
C ASP A 65 -6.37 3.32 7.02
N PHE A 66 -6.78 3.89 5.88
CA PHE A 66 -8.19 4.09 5.55
C PHE A 66 -8.94 2.75 5.45
N TRP A 67 -8.42 1.78 4.70
CA TRP A 67 -9.07 0.48 4.54
C TRP A 67 -9.16 -0.32 5.84
N GLU A 68 -8.15 -0.25 6.70
CA GLU A 68 -8.18 -0.86 8.02
C GLU A 68 -9.22 -0.20 8.92
N SER A 69 -9.32 1.13 8.92
CA SER A 69 -10.38 1.84 9.64
C SER A 69 -11.77 1.44 9.17
N GLU A 70 -11.98 1.26 7.86
CA GLU A 70 -13.29 0.84 7.33
C GLU A 70 -13.60 -0.62 7.67
N ALA A 71 -12.60 -1.50 7.73
CA ALA A 71 -12.81 -2.88 8.16
C ALA A 71 -13.13 -3.00 9.66
N ASP A 72 -12.43 -2.23 10.50
CA ASP A 72 -12.68 -2.17 11.95
C ASP A 72 -14.12 -1.73 12.24
N LYS A 73 -14.62 -0.69 11.53
CA LYS A 73 -16.03 -0.22 11.66
C LYS A 73 -17.06 -1.27 11.25
N ASN A 74 -16.72 -2.12 10.28
CA ASN A 74 -17.60 -3.16 9.76
C ASN A 74 -17.51 -4.48 10.55
N GLY A 75 -16.87 -4.47 11.73
CA GLY A 75 -16.75 -5.64 12.61
C GLY A 75 -15.77 -6.72 12.12
N LYS A 76 -15.01 -6.45 11.05
CA LYS A 76 -13.97 -7.36 10.57
C LYS A 76 -12.70 -7.07 11.37
N THR A 77 -12.43 -7.87 12.39
CA THR A 77 -11.21 -7.72 13.20
C THR A 77 -9.98 -8.01 12.35
N ILE A 78 -9.17 -6.99 12.05
CA ILE A 78 -7.88 -7.15 11.38
C ILE A 78 -6.77 -7.19 12.43
N CYS A 79 -5.94 -8.24 12.40
CA CYS A 79 -4.74 -8.30 13.21
C CYS A 79 -3.80 -7.15 12.83
N LYS A 80 -3.70 -6.12 13.69
CA LYS A 80 -2.81 -4.96 13.47
C LYS A 80 -1.36 -5.44 13.54
N ILE A 81 -0.67 -5.37 12.40
CA ILE A 81 0.76 -5.64 12.33
C ILE A 81 1.47 -4.45 12.99
N LYS A 82 2.05 -4.66 14.17
CA LYS A 82 2.85 -3.62 14.84
C LYS A 82 4.09 -3.34 14.01
N SER A 83 4.28 -2.06 13.64
CA SER A 83 5.50 -1.55 13.00
C SER A 83 6.65 -1.50 14.00
#